data_AF-A0A936VKU5-F1
#
_entry.id   AF-A0A936VKU5-F1
#
_cell.length_a   1.000
_cell.length_b   1.000
_cell.length_c   1.000
_cell.angle_alpha   90.00
_cell.angle_beta   90.00
_cell.angle_gamma   90.00
#
_symmetry.space_group_name_H-M   'P 1'
#
loop_
_entity.id
_entity.type
_entity.pdbx_description
1 polymer ?
#
loop_
_entity_poly.entity_id
_entity_poly.type
_entity_poly.pdbx_seq_one_letter_code
_entity_poly.pdbx_strand_id
1 'polypeptide(L)'
;MDDATRNQTLQRLDELWHMRPQPGGATPAHELAARLTQRLLGSMIAQQNAFNAAVVHAFQALAANDDRRHSELLGQIQNLHVQLTSLARRVELIERHLADADDADTALAARLVELERQLGEARPA
;
A
#
# COMPACT_ATOMS: atom_id res chain seq x y z
N MET A 1 -6.71 9.85 6.61
CA MET A 1 -6.31 11.28 6.54
C MET A 1 -5.80 11.49 5.13
N ASP A 2 -6.34 12.46 4.40
CA ASP A 2 -6.01 12.69 2.98
C ASP A 2 -4.60 13.31 2.82
N ASP A 3 -3.91 12.97 1.74
CA ASP A 3 -2.51 13.35 1.43
C ASP A 3 -2.37 14.86 1.29
N ALA A 4 -3.38 15.52 0.71
CA ALA A 4 -3.44 16.97 0.61
C ALA A 4 -3.48 17.62 2.00
N THR A 5 -4.23 17.03 2.94
CA THR A 5 -4.32 17.51 4.32
C THR A 5 -2.99 17.32 5.05
N ARG A 6 -2.32 16.17 4.86
CA ARG A 6 -1.00 15.88 5.44
C ARG A 6 0.07 16.87 4.96
N ASN A 7 0.18 17.11 3.66
CA ASN A 7 1.15 18.03 3.08
C ASN A 7 0.92 19.48 3.53
N GLN A 8 -0.34 19.91 3.62
CA GLN A 8 -0.69 21.23 4.15
C GLN A 8 -0.32 21.36 5.63
N THR A 9 -0.45 20.29 6.41
CA THR A 9 -0.06 20.28 7.82
C THR A 9 1.46 20.38 7.97
N LEU A 10 2.23 19.69 7.12
CA LEU A 10 3.69 19.79 7.11
C LEU A 10 4.19 21.18 6.70
N GLN A 11 3.53 21.85 5.75
CA GLN A 11 3.84 23.23 5.39
C GLN A 11 3.56 24.21 6.54
N ARG A 12 2.43 24.05 7.25
CA ARG A 12 2.13 24.87 8.43
C ARG A 12 3.13 24.64 9.57
N LEU A 13 3.60 23.40 9.73
CA LEU A 13 4.62 23.07 10.72
C LEU A 13 5.94 23.78 10.42
N ASP A 14 6.33 23.83 9.15
CA ASP A 14 7.52 24.55 8.66
C ASP A 14 7.44 26.05 8.95
N GLU A 15 6.31 26.68 8.64
CA GLU A 15 6.06 28.10 8.94
C GLU A 15 6.11 28.42 10.43
N LEU A 16 5.58 27.53 11.28
CA LEU A 16 5.57 27.69 12.74
C LEU A 16 6.94 27.50 13.38
N TRP A 17 7.81 26.69 12.78
CA TRP A 17 9.14 26.41 13.33
C TRP A 17 10.20 27.43 12.93
N HIS A 18 9.91 28.32 11.99
CA HIS A 18 10.83 29.39 11.61
C HIS A 18 10.88 30.50 12.66
N MET A 19 12.05 30.67 13.28
CA MET A 19 12.32 31.79 14.19
C MET A 19 12.52 33.07 13.37
N ARG A 20 11.55 33.99 13.46
CA ARG A 20 11.65 35.35 12.93
C ARG A 20 11.85 36.35 14.06
N PRO A 21 12.90 37.20 14.03
CA PRO A 21 13.00 38.31 14.97
C PRO A 21 11.82 39.27 14.73
N GLN A 22 11.00 39.51 15.76
CA GLN A 22 9.92 40.49 15.71
C GLN A 22 10.50 41.90 15.83
N PRO A 23 10.10 42.85 14.96
CA PRO A 23 10.45 44.25 15.15
C PRO A 23 9.68 44.79 16.36
N GLY A 24 10.38 44.96 17.49
CA GLY A 24 9.84 45.65 18.67
C GLY A 24 9.74 47.16 18.44
N GLY A 25 8.78 47.81 19.11
CA GLY A 25 8.42 49.23 18.94
C GLY A 25 9.62 50.19 18.84
N ALA A 26 9.53 51.08 17.85
CA ALA A 26 10.64 51.91 17.37
C ALA A 26 11.07 52.98 18.38
N THR A 27 12.18 52.73 19.07
CA THR A 27 13.08 53.80 19.55
C THR A 27 14.48 53.55 18.99
N PRO A 28 15.32 54.58 18.80
CA PRO A 28 16.67 54.41 18.23
C PRO A 28 17.54 53.43 19.03
N ALA A 29 17.37 53.38 20.35
CA ALA A 29 18.04 52.41 21.22
C ALA A 29 17.56 50.97 21.00
N HIS A 30 16.27 50.78 20.73
CA HIS A 30 15.71 49.47 20.39
C HIS A 30 16.19 49.00 19.01
N GLU A 31 16.33 49.89 18.03
CA GLU A 31 16.89 49.53 16.72
C GLU A 31 18.36 49.11 16.80
N LEU A 32 19.15 49.81 17.61
CA LEU A 32 20.58 49.50 17.79
C LEU A 32 20.77 48.20 18.56
N ALA A 33 19.97 47.97 19.62
CA ALA A 33 19.92 46.70 20.32
C ALA A 33 19.49 45.56 19.39
N ALA A 34 18.44 45.75 18.59
CA ALA A 34 17.99 44.76 17.62
C ALA A 34 19.07 44.42 16.58
N ARG A 35 19.80 45.41 16.05
CA ARG A 35 20.92 45.18 15.11
C ARG A 35 22.08 44.41 15.76
N LEU A 36 22.44 44.71 17.01
CA LEU A 36 23.49 44.00 17.72
C LEU A 36 23.06 42.56 18.04
N THR A 37 21.83 42.36 18.51
CA THR A 37 21.26 41.05 18.78
C THR A 37 21.15 40.22 17.50
N GLN A 38 20.74 40.83 16.39
CA GLN A 38 20.68 40.15 15.09
C GLN A 38 22.07 39.83 14.52
N ARG A 39 23.08 40.67 14.79
CA ARG A 39 24.47 40.37 14.43
C ARG A 39 25.08 39.24 15.26
N LEU A 40 24.68 39.13 16.54
CA LEU A 40 25.16 38.09 17.46
C LEU A 40 24.44 36.74 17.27
N LEU A 41 23.12 36.77 17.09
CA LEU A 41 22.27 35.57 17.03
C LEU A 41 21.82 35.19 15.61
N GLY A 42 22.03 36.06 14.62
CA GLY A 42 21.53 35.84 13.26
C GLY A 42 22.06 34.57 12.61
N SER A 43 23.32 34.21 12.86
CA SER A 43 23.91 32.96 12.35
C SER A 43 23.31 31.72 13.03
N MET A 44 23.08 31.77 14.35
CA MET A 44 22.39 30.69 15.07
C MET A 44 20.95 30.54 14.61
N ILE A 45 20.21 31.64 14.41
CA ILE A 45 18.83 31.62 13.90
C ILE A 45 18.80 31.04 12.49
N ALA A 46 19.74 31.43 11.62
CA ALA A 46 19.85 30.88 10.27
C ALA A 46 20.17 29.37 10.30
N GLN A 47 21.07 28.94 11.18
CA GLN A 47 21.42 27.53 11.34
C GLN A 47 20.26 26.70 11.89
N GLN A 48 19.52 27.23 12.87
CA GLN A 48 18.33 26.59 13.42
C GLN A 48 17.22 26.48 12.37
N ASN A 49 16.99 27.53 11.58
CA ASN A 49 16.02 27.51 10.48
C ASN A 49 16.42 26.50 9.39
N ALA A 50 17.71 26.39 9.06
CA ALA A 50 18.19 25.39 8.11
C ALA A 50 18.04 23.95 8.64
N PHE A 51 18.28 23.74 9.93
CA PHE A 51 18.04 22.45 10.58
C PHE A 51 16.56 22.09 10.58
N ASN A 52 15.68 23.03 10.96
CA ASN A 52 14.24 22.80 10.96
C ASN A 52 13.72 22.44 9.56
N ALA A 53 14.17 23.16 8.52
CA ALA A 53 13.83 22.84 7.13
C ALA A 53 14.32 21.43 6.73
N ALA A 54 15.55 21.04 7.13
CA ALA A 54 16.07 19.71 6.87
C ALA A 54 15.23 18.60 7.55
N VAL A 55 14.77 18.84 8.78
CA VAL A 55 13.89 17.92 9.51
C VAL A 55 12.53 17.79 8.82
N VAL A 56 11.91 18.90 8.41
CA VAL A 56 10.65 18.87 7.66
C VAL A 56 10.82 18.12 6.35
N HIS A 57 11.90 18.37 5.60
CA HIS A 57 12.19 17.64 4.36
C HIS A 57 12.40 16.14 4.61
N ALA A 58 13.06 15.76 5.70
CA ALA A 58 13.22 14.36 6.07
C ALA A 58 11.86 13.69 6.37
N PHE A 59 10.97 14.38 7.10
CA PHE A 59 9.61 13.87 7.33
C PHE A 59 8.77 13.79 6.06
N GLN A 60 8.87 14.77 5.17
CA GLN A 60 8.21 14.73 3.86
C GLN A 60 8.70 13.56 3.02
N ALA A 61 10.02 13.31 3.00
CA ALA A 61 10.61 12.18 2.28
C ALA A 61 10.17 10.83 2.87
N LEU A 62 10.09 10.73 4.20
CA LEU A 62 9.59 9.54 4.88
C LEU A 62 8.11 9.27 4.56
N ALA A 63 7.27 10.32 4.61
CA ALA A 63 5.86 10.23 4.27
C ALA A 63 5.66 9.78 2.81
N ALA A 64 6.39 10.38 1.86
CA ALA A 64 6.31 10.00 0.46
C ALA A 64 6.80 8.55 0.20
N ASN A 65 7.78 8.08 0.98
CA ASN A 65 8.22 6.68 0.91
C ASN A 65 7.14 5.72 1.43
N ASP A 66 6.53 6.06 2.57
CA ASP A 66 5.43 5.28 3.16
C ASP A 66 4.24 5.19 2.20
N ASP A 67 3.85 6.30 1.56
CA ASP A 67 2.77 6.34 0.57
C ASP A 67 3.05 5.45 -0.65
N ARG A 68 4.30 5.48 -1.14
CA ARG A 68 4.72 4.60 -2.24
C ARG A 68 4.64 3.14 -1.82
N ARG A 69 5.18 2.79 -0.65
CA ARG A 69 5.17 1.42 -0.12
C ARG A 69 3.75 0.93 0.13
N HIS A 70 2.87 1.80 0.64
CA HIS A 70 1.46 1.48 0.83
C HIS A 70 0.76 1.19 -0.50
N SER A 71 1.00 2.02 -1.52
CA SER A 71 0.47 1.81 -2.87
C SER A 71 0.96 0.50 -3.50
N GLU A 72 2.24 0.17 -3.34
CA GLU A 72 2.82 -1.10 -3.79
C GLU A 72 2.17 -2.30 -3.10
N LEU A 73 2.00 -2.24 -1.77
CA LEU A 73 1.36 -3.31 -0.99
C LEU A 73 -0.10 -3.50 -1.40
N LEU A 74 -0.85 -2.42 -1.61
CA LEU A 74 -2.23 -2.50 -2.12
C LEU A 74 -2.28 -3.16 -3.50
N GLY A 75 -1.35 -2.80 -4.39
CA GLY A 75 -1.22 -3.43 -5.72
C GLY A 75 -0.92 -4.93 -5.62
N GLN A 76 -0.03 -5.34 -4.72
CA GLN A 76 0.27 -6.75 -4.47
C GLN A 76 -0.94 -7.52 -3.93
N ILE A 77 -1.67 -6.95 -2.97
CA ILE A 77 -2.89 -7.55 -2.41
C ILE A 77 -3.95 -7.74 -3.50
N GLN A 78 -4.16 -6.74 -4.35
CA GLN A 78 -5.11 -6.85 -5.46
C GLN A 78 -4.71 -7.95 -6.45
N ASN A 79 -3.42 -8.05 -6.79
CA ASN A 79 -2.93 -9.11 -7.67
C ASN A 79 -3.15 -10.50 -7.05
N LEU A 80 -2.80 -10.68 -5.77
CA LEU A 80 -3.05 -11.93 -5.05
C LEU A 80 -4.54 -12.29 -5.00
N HIS A 81 -5.42 -11.31 -4.82
CA HIS A 81 -6.86 -11.53 -4.83
C HIS A 81 -7.37 -12.04 -6.19
N VAL A 82 -6.88 -11.47 -7.29
CA VAL A 82 -7.20 -11.94 -8.65
C VAL A 82 -6.69 -13.37 -8.87
N GLN A 83 -5.45 -13.66 -8.43
CA GLN A 83 -4.87 -14.99 -8.53
C GLN A 83 -5.67 -16.03 -7.74
N LEU A 84 -6.08 -15.71 -6.51
CA LEU A 84 -6.89 -16.59 -5.67
C LEU A 84 -8.26 -16.86 -6.30
N THR A 85 -8.90 -15.84 -6.87
CA THR A 85 -10.20 -16.01 -7.54
C THR A 85 -10.06 -16.88 -8.80
N SER A 86 -8.99 -16.69 -9.58
CA SER A 86 -8.69 -17.56 -10.72
C SER A 86 -8.43 -19.00 -10.28
N LEU A 87 -7.69 -19.21 -9.19
CA LEU A 87 -7.42 -20.53 -8.64
C LEU A 87 -8.71 -21.22 -8.17
N ALA A 88 -9.58 -20.52 -7.44
CA ALA A 88 -10.87 -21.05 -6.99
C ALA A 88 -11.74 -21.52 -8.16
N ARG A 89 -11.83 -20.73 -9.24
CA ARG A 89 -12.54 -21.13 -10.46
C ARG A 89 -11.94 -22.37 -11.13
N ARG A 90 -10.60 -22.48 -11.13
CA ARG A 90 -9.92 -23.66 -11.67
C ARG A 90 -10.20 -24.91 -10.85
N VAL A 91 -10.22 -24.79 -9.51
CA VAL A 91 -10.59 -25.89 -8.62
C VAL A 91 -12.02 -26.34 -8.88
N GLU A 92 -12.97 -25.41 -8.96
CA GLU A 92 -14.37 -25.73 -9.25
C GLU A 92 -14.54 -26.46 -10.60
N LEU A 93 -13.79 -26.04 -11.64
CA LEU A 93 -13.80 -26.72 -12.93
C LEU A 93 -13.23 -28.13 -12.85
N ILE A 94 -12.15 -28.32 -12.10
CA ILE A 94 -11.55 -29.65 -11.87
C ILE A 94 -12.53 -30.55 -11.13
N GLU A 95 -13.19 -30.05 -10.08
CA GLU A 95 -14.20 -30.80 -9.32
C GLU A 95 -15.35 -31.28 -10.22
N ARG A 96 -15.84 -30.41 -11.12
CA ARG A 96 -16.87 -30.81 -12.10
C ARG A 96 -16.37 -31.89 -13.06
N HIS A 97 -15.18 -31.72 -13.62
CA HIS A 97 -14.61 -32.72 -14.53
C HIS A 97 -14.38 -34.08 -13.85
N LEU A 98 -14.04 -34.09 -12.56
CA LEU A 98 -13.92 -35.33 -11.80
C LEU A 98 -15.28 -36.00 -11.61
N ALA A 99 -16.33 -35.25 -11.27
CA ALA A 99 -17.68 -35.78 -11.19
C ALA A 99 -18.17 -36.36 -12.53
N ASP A 100 -17.94 -35.64 -13.63
CA ASP A 100 -18.30 -36.12 -14.97
C ASP A 100 -17.54 -37.41 -15.34
N ALA A 101 -16.28 -37.54 -14.91
CA ALA A 101 -15.47 -38.74 -15.12
C ALA A 101 -15.98 -39.93 -14.29
N ASP A 102 -16.33 -39.72 -13.01
CA ASP A 102 -16.89 -40.75 -12.14
C ASP A 102 -18.23 -41.28 -12.68
N ASP A 103 -19.08 -40.39 -13.19
CA ASP A 103 -20.35 -40.74 -13.84
C ASP A 103 -20.13 -41.57 -15.11
N ALA A 104 -19.14 -41.18 -15.93
CA ALA A 104 -18.76 -41.90 -17.14
C ALA A 104 -18.21 -43.31 -16.81
N ASP A 105 -17.35 -43.42 -15.81
CA ASP A 105 -16.79 -44.70 -15.35
C ASP A 105 -17.88 -45.62 -14.80
N THR A 106 -18.82 -45.07 -14.02
CA THR A 106 -19.99 -45.82 -13.52
C THR A 106 -20.86 -46.34 -14.67
N ALA A 107 -21.11 -45.51 -15.68
CA ALA A 107 -21.89 -45.91 -16.86
C ALA A 107 -21.17 -46.97 -17.70
N LEU A 108 -19.85 -46.87 -17.85
CA LEU A 108 -19.03 -47.87 -18.55
C LEU A 108 -19.02 -49.20 -17.80
N ALA A 109 -18.86 -49.17 -16.47
CA ALA A 109 -18.92 -50.37 -15.63
C ALA A 109 -20.28 -51.07 -15.76
N ALA A 110 -21.40 -50.32 -15.73
CA ALA A 110 -22.73 -50.89 -15.92
C ALA A 110 -22.90 -51.55 -17.30
N ARG A 111 -22.36 -50.94 -18.37
CA ARG A 111 -22.37 -51.52 -19.71
C ARG A 111 -21.52 -52.77 -19.82
N LEU A 112 -20.37 -52.82 -19.18
CA LEU A 112 -19.53 -54.02 -19.15
C LEU A 112 -20.26 -55.18 -18.47
N VAL A 113 -20.89 -54.95 -17.33
CA VAL A 113 -21.71 -55.98 -16.63
C VAL A 113 -22.84 -56.49 -17.52
N GLU A 114 -23.54 -55.60 -18.21
CA GLU A 114 -24.62 -55.99 -19.12
C GLU A 114 -24.11 -56.81 -20.32
N LEU A 115 -22.96 -56.44 -20.89
CA LEU A 115 -22.32 -57.20 -21.96
C LEU A 115 -21.85 -58.58 -21.47
N GLU A 116 -21.27 -58.67 -20.28
CA GLU A 116 -20.88 -59.94 -19.65
C GLU A 116 -22.08 -60.86 -19.44
N ARG A 117 -23.21 -60.30 -18.98
CA ARG A 117 -24.48 -61.04 -18.83
C ARG A 117 -24.97 -61.59 -20.18
N GLN A 118 -25.01 -60.73 -21.21
CA GLN A 118 -25.45 -61.13 -22.55
C GLN A 118 -24.53 -62.21 -23.16
N LEU A 119 -23.22 -62.10 -22.96
CA LEU A 119 -22.24 -63.11 -23.40
C LEU A 119 -22.42 -64.44 -22.66
N GLY A 120 -22.72 -64.42 -21.36
CA GLY A 120 -23.04 -65.61 -20.58
C GLY A 120 -24.31 -66.31 -21.07
N GLU A 121 -25.34 -65.54 -21.44
CA GLU A 121 -26.61 -66.05 -21.98
C GLU A 121 -26.47 -66.59 -23.41
N ALA A 122 -25.59 -66.01 -24.23
CA ALA A 122 -25.37 -66.40 -25.62
C ALA A 122 -24.44 -67.62 -25.81
N ARG A 123 -23.78 -68.10 -24.74
CA ARG A 123 -22.87 -69.25 -24.79
C ARG A 123 -23.62 -70.52 -24.35
N PRO A 124 -24.09 -71.40 -25.25
CA PRO A 124 -24.70 -72.66 -24.85
C PRO A 124 -23.64 -73.57 -24.21
N ALA A 125 -24.09 -74.36 -23.22
CA ALA A 125 -23.29 -75.37 -22.51
C ALA A 125 -22.72 -76.44 -23.45
#